data_AF-A0A0N7ZEF9-F1
#
_entry.id   AF-A0A0N7ZEF9-F1
#
_cell.length_a   1.000
_cell.length_b   1.000
_cell.length_c   1.000
_cell.angle_alpha   90.00
_cell.angle_beta   90.00
_cell.angle_gamma   90.00
#
_symmetry.space_group_name_H-M   'P 1'
#
loop_
_entity.id
_entity.type
_entity.pdbx_description
1 polymer ?
#
loop_
_entity_poly.entity_id
_entity_poly.type
_entity_poly.pdbx_seq_one_letter_code
_entity_poly.pdbx_strand_id
1 'polypeptide(L)'
;MTRWQPLFSRSRIGLYSNYWCGMGLDYYYRRTDEYKPIRERENKGCHRVIVVHSCFLVDLRQVESKRLTFRPENINGYNGPHDDVITFAISGYWTDVPVYICNQIKFGYLLAPLDESQTIQDDYAQLTNIMLEASVDFPPMTAHQQLTEYVTPPAKSTHGFDEIFLINLERRPERRARMEWSMNQLGLKHKLINAVDGKSLNDSYVASLGIRMLPNFADPYHHRAMTMGEIGCFLSHYAIWQEIVDRQLAASIVFEDDIRFEINFAKKLADLVSEVDRLQLDWDLIYLGRKRLKHENETWVEGSEQLVNVEYSYWTLSYILSKRGAEKLLRGEPFGHLVPVDEYLPIMFDRHPESRWKEPFPNRDLKAYSVAPLMVYPTHYTGEAGYISDTESSEIVPDIIKNAAAKEGKADKGSKEVEIEDKIKIELPAMGETGPIVDATSTSAATQREEIATISNEFHVEL
;
A
#
# COMPACT_ATOMS: atom_id res chain seq x y z
N MET A 1 9.92 22.67 -32.71
CA MET A 1 10.52 21.63 -33.58
C MET A 1 10.73 20.41 -32.71
N THR A 2 9.71 19.56 -32.48
CA THR A 2 9.85 18.61 -31.36
C THR A 2 8.88 17.43 -31.39
N ARG A 3 9.41 16.21 -31.28
CA ARG A 3 8.69 15.03 -30.79
C ARG A 3 8.52 15.17 -29.27
N TRP A 4 7.31 14.98 -28.78
CA TRP A 4 7.00 15.00 -27.35
C TRP A 4 6.68 13.59 -26.89
N GLN A 5 7.27 13.16 -25.79
CA GLN A 5 6.86 11.93 -25.14
C GLN A 5 6.60 12.12 -23.65
N PRO A 6 5.46 11.59 -23.19
CA PRO A 6 5.29 11.28 -21.79
C PRO A 6 6.32 10.22 -21.37
N LEU A 7 7.06 10.42 -20.28
CA LEU A 7 7.81 9.34 -19.65
C LEU A 7 6.82 8.29 -19.13
N PHE A 8 6.84 7.10 -19.73
CA PHE A 8 6.15 5.93 -19.21
C PHE A 8 7.14 5.09 -18.39
N SER A 9 6.80 4.98 -17.12
CA SER A 9 7.61 4.33 -16.10
C SER A 9 7.26 2.84 -16.05
N ARG A 10 8.23 1.93 -16.18
CA ARG A 10 8.07 0.59 -15.59
C ARG A 10 7.76 0.71 -14.09
N SER A 11 7.08 -0.28 -13.55
CA SER A 11 6.98 -0.53 -12.12
C SER A 11 8.28 -0.24 -11.34
N ARG A 12 8.19 -0.07 -10.01
CA ARG A 12 9.35 0.09 -9.09
C ARG A 12 10.45 -0.98 -9.22
N ILE A 13 10.18 -2.09 -9.91
CA ILE A 13 11.14 -3.17 -10.19
C ILE A 13 11.61 -3.10 -11.66
N GLY A 14 12.81 -2.55 -11.87
CA GLY A 14 13.53 -2.54 -13.15
C GLY A 14 13.66 -1.17 -13.82
N LEU A 15 14.79 -0.93 -14.49
CA LEU A 15 15.10 0.33 -15.17
C LEU A 15 14.58 0.41 -16.61
N TYR A 16 13.59 -0.39 -16.99
CA TYR A 16 13.02 -0.30 -18.34
C TYR A 16 12.08 0.90 -18.45
N SER A 17 12.03 1.53 -19.63
CA SER A 17 11.13 2.64 -19.97
C SER A 17 11.09 2.82 -21.48
N ASN A 18 10.32 3.80 -21.94
CA ASN A 18 10.07 4.08 -23.35
C ASN A 18 11.13 4.91 -24.09
N TYR A 19 12.36 5.02 -23.58
CA TYR A 19 13.41 5.82 -24.20
C TYR A 19 14.81 5.26 -23.96
N TRP A 20 15.76 5.61 -24.85
CA TRP A 20 17.20 5.34 -24.69
C TRP A 20 18.01 6.64 -24.76
N CYS A 21 18.87 6.87 -23.77
CA CYS A 21 19.86 7.96 -23.79
C CYS A 21 21.05 7.66 -24.71
N GLY A 22 21.37 6.38 -24.92
CA GLY A 22 22.54 5.94 -25.67
C GLY A 22 22.21 4.79 -26.61
N MET A 23 22.93 4.75 -27.72
CA MET A 23 22.89 3.68 -28.70
C MET A 23 24.32 3.33 -29.11
N GLY A 24 24.62 2.04 -29.24
CA GLY A 24 25.91 1.54 -29.71
C GLY A 24 26.09 1.71 -31.22
N LEU A 25 27.31 1.44 -31.70
CA LEU A 25 27.59 1.40 -33.14
C LEU A 25 26.91 0.21 -33.85
N ASP A 26 26.46 -0.77 -33.06
CA ASP A 26 25.64 -1.91 -33.45
C ASP A 26 24.14 -1.59 -33.47
N TYR A 27 23.75 -0.31 -33.27
CA TYR A 27 22.37 0.18 -33.22
C TYR A 27 21.57 -0.20 -31.98
N TYR A 28 22.13 -0.98 -31.05
CA TYR A 28 21.39 -1.45 -29.88
C TYR A 28 21.58 -0.54 -28.66
N TYR A 29 20.74 -0.78 -27.66
CA TYR A 29 20.69 -0.02 -26.42
C TYR A 29 22.06 0.08 -25.74
N ARG A 30 22.43 1.30 -25.34
CA ARG A 30 23.59 1.56 -24.48
C ARG A 30 23.17 2.38 -23.26
N ARG A 31 23.43 1.85 -22.07
CA ARG A 31 23.23 2.59 -20.80
C ARG A 31 24.20 3.77 -20.74
N THR A 32 23.68 4.92 -20.35
CA THR A 32 24.46 6.13 -20.06
C THR A 32 24.18 6.60 -18.64
N ASP A 33 25.03 7.50 -18.13
CA ASP A 33 24.93 8.01 -16.76
C ASP A 33 23.67 8.88 -16.57
N GLU A 34 23.17 9.51 -17.64
CA GLU A 34 21.95 10.35 -17.58
C GLU A 34 20.66 9.51 -17.48
N TYR A 35 20.70 8.23 -17.87
CA TYR A 35 19.49 7.42 -17.96
C TYR A 35 18.77 7.35 -16.61
N LYS A 36 19.47 6.95 -15.56
CA LYS A 36 18.87 6.65 -14.26
C LYS A 36 18.27 7.91 -13.60
N PRO A 37 19.00 9.05 -13.54
CA PRO A 37 18.43 10.29 -13.00
C PRO A 37 17.18 10.80 -13.74
N ILE A 38 17.12 10.64 -15.07
CA ILE A 38 15.92 10.97 -15.85
C ILE A 38 14.78 10.00 -15.51
N ARG A 39 15.08 8.70 -15.47
CA ARG A 39 14.08 7.65 -15.25
C ARG A 39 13.44 7.73 -13.88
N GLU A 40 14.24 7.99 -12.86
CA GLU A 40 13.83 8.09 -11.45
C GLU A 40 13.28 9.48 -11.10
N ARG A 41 13.25 10.40 -12.09
CA ARG A 41 12.76 11.78 -11.95
C ARG A 41 13.54 12.57 -10.90
N GLU A 42 14.82 12.25 -10.70
CA GLU A 42 15.78 13.08 -9.97
C GLU A 42 16.05 14.36 -10.76
N ASN A 43 16.24 14.22 -12.07
CA ASN A 43 16.37 15.32 -13.02
C ASN A 43 15.05 15.54 -13.76
N LYS A 44 14.16 16.39 -13.22
CA LYS A 44 12.87 16.71 -13.85
C LYS A 44 13.03 17.72 -14.99
N GLY A 45 12.35 17.49 -16.11
CA GLY A 45 12.38 18.36 -17.28
C GLY A 45 12.08 17.59 -18.57
N CYS A 46 12.38 18.22 -19.70
CA CYS A 46 12.41 17.55 -21.00
C CYS A 46 13.87 17.38 -21.43
N HIS A 47 14.24 16.14 -21.74
CA HIS A 47 15.61 15.73 -21.99
C HIS A 47 15.75 15.25 -23.42
N ARG A 48 16.78 15.72 -24.12
CA ARG A 48 17.11 15.20 -25.45
C ARG A 48 17.63 13.77 -25.31
N VAL A 49 17.06 12.85 -26.08
CA VAL A 49 17.42 11.43 -26.09
C VAL A 49 17.61 10.95 -27.53
N ILE A 50 18.07 9.71 -27.71
CA ILE A 50 18.35 9.15 -29.04
C ILE A 50 17.16 8.34 -29.55
N VAL A 51 16.53 7.56 -28.67
CA VAL A 51 15.41 6.68 -29.02
C VAL A 51 14.24 6.99 -28.11
N VAL A 52 13.05 7.01 -28.70
CA VAL A 52 11.77 6.96 -27.99
C VAL A 52 10.84 5.98 -28.68
N HIS A 53 10.04 5.24 -27.91
CA HIS A 53 9.14 4.21 -28.44
C HIS A 53 7.80 4.16 -27.69
N SER A 54 6.93 3.22 -28.07
CA SER A 54 5.60 2.96 -27.48
C SER A 54 4.56 4.09 -27.60
N CYS A 55 4.80 5.29 -27.10
CA CYS A 55 3.83 6.39 -27.13
C CYS A 55 4.50 7.76 -27.29
N PHE A 56 4.34 8.38 -28.47
CA PHE A 56 4.87 9.70 -28.82
C PHE A 56 3.92 10.56 -29.62
N LEU A 57 4.15 11.86 -29.52
CA LEU A 57 3.59 12.88 -30.40
C LEU A 57 4.67 13.38 -31.37
N VAL A 58 4.28 13.61 -32.62
CA VAL A 58 5.14 14.17 -33.67
C VAL A 58 4.47 15.42 -34.21
N ASP A 59 5.21 16.53 -34.30
CA ASP A 59 4.72 17.74 -34.98
C ASP A 59 4.72 17.56 -36.51
N LEU A 60 3.57 17.24 -37.08
CA LEU A 60 3.43 16.99 -38.52
C LEU A 60 3.46 18.25 -39.40
N ARG A 61 3.58 19.44 -38.81
CA ARG A 61 3.65 20.71 -39.57
C ARG A 61 5.02 20.93 -40.21
N GLN A 62 6.04 20.19 -39.76
CA GLN A 62 7.42 20.30 -40.25
C GLN A 62 7.64 19.41 -41.48
N VAL A 63 8.47 19.86 -42.43
CA VAL A 63 8.75 19.11 -43.66
C VAL A 63 9.57 17.85 -43.36
N GLU A 64 10.49 17.95 -42.42
CA GLU A 64 11.38 16.89 -41.95
C GLU A 64 10.58 15.75 -41.32
N SER A 65 9.49 16.07 -40.61
CA SER A 65 8.62 15.07 -39.98
C SER A 65 7.93 14.14 -40.99
N LYS A 66 7.76 14.57 -42.25
CA LYS A 66 7.23 13.73 -43.33
C LYS A 66 8.20 12.62 -43.78
N ARG A 67 9.48 12.72 -43.41
CA ARG A 67 10.53 11.75 -43.75
C ARG A 67 10.77 10.73 -42.65
N LEU A 68 10.08 10.85 -41.51
CA LEU A 68 10.11 9.84 -40.46
C LEU A 68 9.46 8.55 -40.94
N THR A 69 10.08 7.42 -40.64
CA THR A 69 9.64 6.13 -41.17
C THR A 69 9.94 5.00 -40.18
N PHE A 70 9.06 4.02 -40.10
CA PHE A 70 9.28 2.74 -39.41
C PHE A 70 9.85 1.66 -40.35
N ARG A 71 10.03 2.00 -41.62
CA ARG A 71 10.44 1.09 -42.70
C ARG A 71 11.89 1.34 -43.12
N PRO A 72 12.80 0.36 -42.95
CA PRO A 72 14.21 0.48 -43.30
C PRO A 72 14.46 0.91 -44.75
N GLU A 73 13.66 0.40 -45.69
CA GLU A 73 13.79 0.63 -47.13
C GLU A 73 13.59 2.10 -47.54
N ASN A 74 12.96 2.90 -46.67
CA ASN A 74 12.76 4.32 -46.90
C ASN A 74 13.95 5.17 -46.43
N ILE A 75 14.98 4.58 -45.82
CA ILE A 75 16.18 5.26 -45.35
C ILE A 75 17.34 4.92 -46.30
N ASN A 76 17.82 5.93 -47.02
CA ASN A 76 18.90 5.73 -47.98
C ASN A 76 20.21 5.33 -47.28
N GLY A 77 20.81 4.21 -47.69
CA GLY A 77 22.07 3.70 -47.13
C GLY A 77 21.95 3.06 -45.75
N TYR A 78 20.74 2.77 -45.26
CA TYR A 78 20.55 2.07 -43.99
C TYR A 78 21.01 0.61 -44.08
N ASN A 79 21.91 0.23 -43.18
CA ASN A 79 22.45 -1.12 -43.04
C ASN A 79 22.27 -1.69 -41.62
N GLY A 80 21.40 -1.07 -40.82
CA GLY A 80 21.07 -1.51 -39.47
C GLY A 80 20.04 -2.65 -39.43
N PRO A 81 19.60 -3.06 -38.23
CA PRO A 81 18.64 -4.14 -38.05
C PRO A 81 17.25 -3.80 -38.58
N HIS A 82 16.48 -4.83 -38.93
CA HIS A 82 15.08 -4.69 -39.34
C HIS A 82 14.16 -4.60 -38.12
N ASP A 83 14.23 -3.45 -37.43
CA ASP A 83 13.53 -3.14 -36.18
C ASP A 83 12.86 -1.76 -36.31
N ASP A 84 11.57 -1.67 -36.01
CA ASP A 84 10.77 -0.46 -36.26
C ASP A 84 11.15 0.70 -35.32
N VAL A 85 11.49 0.41 -34.07
CA VAL A 85 11.96 1.38 -33.07
C VAL A 85 13.30 1.98 -33.49
N ILE A 86 14.28 1.13 -33.82
CA ILE A 86 15.60 1.56 -34.28
C ILE A 86 15.47 2.34 -35.60
N THR A 87 14.70 1.83 -36.55
CA THR A 87 14.47 2.50 -37.83
C THR A 87 13.85 3.88 -37.64
N PHE A 88 12.88 4.00 -36.75
CA PHE A 88 12.23 5.28 -36.46
C PHE A 88 13.14 6.29 -35.77
N ALA A 89 14.02 5.82 -34.88
CA ALA A 89 15.04 6.66 -34.26
C ALA A 89 16.09 7.14 -35.27
N ILE A 90 16.58 6.22 -36.10
CA ILE A 90 17.56 6.53 -37.15
C ILE A 90 16.96 7.48 -38.19
N SER A 91 15.73 7.28 -38.65
CA SER A 91 15.10 8.24 -39.58
C SER A 91 15.02 9.66 -38.99
N GLY A 92 14.78 9.78 -37.68
CA GLY A 92 14.82 11.06 -36.97
C GLY A 92 16.21 11.69 -36.98
N TYR A 93 17.25 10.90 -36.70
CA TYR A 93 18.65 11.35 -36.75
C TYR A 93 19.06 11.87 -38.13
N TRP A 94 18.74 11.13 -39.21
CA TRP A 94 19.08 11.52 -40.59
C TRP A 94 18.29 12.71 -41.12
N THR A 95 17.16 13.03 -40.49
CA THR A 95 16.29 14.16 -40.88
C THR A 95 16.45 15.36 -39.96
N ASP A 96 17.42 15.31 -39.03
CA ASP A 96 17.68 16.32 -38.00
C ASP A 96 16.44 16.67 -37.17
N VAL A 97 15.55 15.69 -36.98
CA VAL A 97 14.37 15.83 -36.10
C VAL A 97 14.79 15.43 -34.69
N PRO A 98 14.87 16.38 -33.74
CA PRO A 98 15.30 16.08 -32.39
C PRO A 98 14.23 15.30 -31.62
N VAL A 99 14.69 14.46 -30.69
CA VAL A 99 13.86 13.56 -29.89
C VAL A 99 14.00 13.92 -28.42
N TYR A 100 12.87 14.04 -27.72
CA TYR A 100 12.83 14.40 -26.31
C TYR A 100 11.95 13.45 -25.50
N ILE A 101 12.31 13.26 -24.24
CA ILE A 101 11.50 12.61 -23.21
C ILE A 101 11.22 13.62 -22.10
N CYS A 102 9.96 13.78 -21.70
CA CYS A 102 9.59 14.68 -20.62
C CYS A 102 9.15 13.87 -19.39
N ASN A 103 9.65 14.23 -18.22
CA ASN A 103 9.40 13.50 -16.96
C ASN A 103 8.93 14.41 -15.82
N GLN A 104 8.45 15.61 -16.17
CA GLN A 104 7.95 16.62 -15.21
C GLN A 104 6.80 16.05 -14.36
N ILE A 105 5.88 15.30 -14.97
CA ILE A 105 4.81 14.56 -14.29
C ILE A 105 4.95 13.05 -14.50
N LYS A 106 4.20 12.25 -13.72
CA LYS A 106 4.01 10.83 -14.05
C LYS A 106 2.96 10.76 -15.14
N PHE A 107 3.31 10.22 -16.30
CA PHE A 107 2.36 10.13 -17.41
C PHE A 107 1.69 8.75 -17.52
N GLY A 108 2.31 7.73 -16.97
CA GLY A 108 1.73 6.39 -16.88
C GLY A 108 2.79 5.31 -16.77
N TYR A 109 2.37 4.08 -17.09
CA TYR A 109 3.19 2.90 -16.98
C TYR A 109 3.27 2.12 -18.29
N LEU A 110 4.32 1.31 -18.42
CA LEU A 110 4.55 0.44 -19.58
C LEU A 110 4.96 -0.95 -19.10
N LEU A 111 4.38 -1.99 -19.71
CA LEU A 111 4.81 -3.37 -19.53
C LEU A 111 6.21 -3.58 -20.11
N ALA A 112 7.03 -4.34 -19.39
CA ALA A 112 8.28 -4.81 -19.94
C ALA A 112 7.99 -5.95 -20.95
N PRO A 113 8.68 -5.98 -22.10
CA PRO A 113 8.64 -7.14 -22.97
C PRO A 113 9.06 -8.41 -22.22
N LEU A 114 8.41 -9.52 -22.54
CA LEU A 114 8.80 -10.83 -22.01
C LEU A 114 10.14 -11.27 -22.58
N ASP A 115 10.93 -11.95 -21.76
CA ASP A 115 12.08 -12.74 -22.24
C ASP A 115 11.66 -14.15 -22.66
N GLU A 116 12.58 -14.89 -23.30
CA GLU A 116 12.31 -16.24 -23.84
C GLU A 116 11.95 -17.28 -22.77
N SER A 117 12.24 -17.02 -21.49
CA SER A 117 11.91 -17.88 -20.37
C SER A 117 10.53 -17.58 -19.76
N GLN A 118 9.93 -16.44 -20.10
CA GLN A 118 8.68 -15.98 -19.54
C GLN A 118 7.47 -16.42 -20.36
N THR A 119 6.38 -16.71 -19.65
CA THR A 119 5.12 -17.18 -20.22
C THR A 119 4.09 -16.06 -20.31
N ILE A 120 3.00 -16.30 -21.04
CA ILE A 120 1.83 -15.42 -21.03
C ILE A 120 1.27 -15.22 -19.61
N GLN A 121 1.39 -16.23 -18.73
CA GLN A 121 0.95 -16.10 -17.35
C GLN A 121 1.81 -15.12 -16.56
N ASP A 122 3.12 -15.06 -16.85
CA ASP A 122 4.03 -14.07 -16.28
C ASP A 122 3.67 -12.66 -16.78
N ASP A 123 3.22 -12.53 -18.02
CA ASP A 123 2.73 -11.26 -18.58
C ASP A 123 1.46 -10.77 -17.87
N TYR A 124 0.48 -11.66 -17.65
CA TYR A 124 -0.72 -11.33 -16.87
C TYR A 124 -0.37 -10.91 -15.43
N ALA A 125 0.59 -11.58 -14.81
CA ALA A 125 1.08 -11.18 -13.49
C ALA A 125 1.73 -9.79 -13.54
N GLN A 126 2.59 -9.52 -14.53
CA GLN A 126 3.20 -8.20 -14.73
C GLN A 126 2.15 -7.10 -14.96
N LEU A 127 1.13 -7.34 -15.79
CA LEU A 127 0.01 -6.42 -16.00
C LEU A 127 -0.72 -6.14 -14.70
N THR A 128 -1.08 -7.17 -13.95
CA THR A 128 -1.74 -7.02 -12.65
C THR A 128 -0.89 -6.17 -11.69
N ASN A 129 0.41 -6.45 -11.58
CA ASN A 129 1.31 -5.71 -10.71
C ASN A 129 1.44 -4.24 -11.11
N ILE A 130 1.60 -3.94 -12.41
CA ILE A 130 1.64 -2.56 -12.90
C ILE A 130 0.31 -1.85 -12.65
N MET A 131 -0.81 -2.55 -12.84
CA MET A 131 -2.13 -2.02 -12.58
C MET A 131 -2.32 -1.59 -11.12
N LEU A 132 -1.89 -2.44 -10.19
CA LEU A 132 -1.92 -2.16 -8.75
C LEU A 132 -0.96 -1.04 -8.35
N GLU A 133 0.21 -0.96 -8.97
CA GLU A 133 1.15 0.13 -8.70
C GLU A 133 0.62 1.47 -9.19
N ALA A 134 0.05 1.48 -10.39
CA ALA A 134 -0.51 2.68 -11.00
C ALA A 134 -1.73 3.21 -10.24
N SER A 135 -2.57 2.33 -9.65
CA SER A 135 -3.75 2.75 -8.90
C SER A 135 -3.45 3.56 -7.63
N VAL A 136 -2.18 3.61 -7.21
CA VAL A 136 -1.73 4.48 -6.12
C VAL A 136 -1.72 5.96 -6.55
N ASP A 137 -1.29 6.21 -7.79
CA ASP A 137 -1.11 7.57 -8.34
C ASP A 137 -2.23 7.99 -9.30
N PHE A 138 -2.98 7.02 -9.81
CA PHE A 138 -4.01 7.21 -10.83
C PHE A 138 -5.32 6.53 -10.42
N PRO A 139 -6.47 6.96 -10.96
CA PRO A 139 -7.74 6.26 -10.76
C PRO A 139 -7.66 4.79 -11.19
N PRO A 140 -8.50 3.91 -10.60
CA PRO A 140 -8.65 2.53 -11.06
C PRO A 140 -8.81 2.43 -12.57
N MET A 141 -7.96 1.61 -13.19
CA MET A 141 -7.98 1.43 -14.64
C MET A 141 -9.09 0.48 -15.06
N THR A 142 -9.72 0.82 -16.19
CA THR A 142 -10.76 0.00 -16.81
C THR A 142 -10.37 -0.31 -18.24
N ALA A 143 -10.69 -1.52 -18.70
CA ALA A 143 -10.59 -1.84 -20.11
C ALA A 143 -11.48 -0.90 -20.94
N HIS A 144 -11.01 -0.56 -22.14
CA HIS A 144 -11.83 0.16 -23.10
C HIS A 144 -13.13 -0.60 -23.36
N GLN A 145 -14.26 0.09 -23.56
CA GLN A 145 -15.59 -0.52 -23.68
C GLN A 145 -15.65 -1.63 -24.73
N GLN A 146 -14.92 -1.46 -25.85
CA GLN A 146 -14.85 -2.45 -26.94
C GLN A 146 -13.99 -3.69 -26.59
N LEU A 147 -13.21 -3.63 -25.53
CA LEU A 147 -12.33 -4.71 -25.07
C LEU A 147 -12.86 -5.42 -23.83
N THR A 148 -13.90 -4.86 -23.17
CA THR A 148 -14.43 -5.38 -21.91
C THR A 148 -14.89 -6.84 -22.01
N GLU A 149 -15.44 -7.26 -23.15
CA GLU A 149 -15.88 -8.65 -23.36
C GLU A 149 -14.74 -9.68 -23.37
N TYR A 150 -13.51 -9.23 -23.64
CA TYR A 150 -12.33 -10.09 -23.67
C TYR A 150 -11.60 -10.15 -22.31
N VAL A 151 -12.05 -9.37 -21.32
CA VAL A 151 -11.46 -9.35 -20.00
C VAL A 151 -12.18 -10.36 -19.11
N THR A 152 -11.44 -11.35 -18.62
CA THR A 152 -11.93 -12.30 -17.63
C THR A 152 -11.40 -11.90 -16.25
N PRO A 153 -12.28 -11.45 -15.32
CA PRO A 153 -11.86 -11.18 -13.95
C PRO A 153 -11.33 -12.46 -13.27
N PRO A 154 -10.33 -12.34 -12.38
CA PRO A 154 -9.83 -13.49 -11.64
C PRO A 154 -10.93 -14.05 -10.72
N ALA A 155 -10.91 -15.37 -10.55
CA ALA A 155 -11.83 -16.02 -9.61
C ALA A 155 -11.53 -15.55 -8.17
N LYS A 156 -12.58 -15.15 -7.46
CA LYS A 156 -12.45 -14.68 -6.08
C LYS A 156 -12.26 -15.85 -5.12
N SER A 157 -11.22 -15.80 -4.29
CA SER A 157 -10.97 -16.77 -3.23
C SER A 157 -10.41 -16.09 -1.98
N THR A 158 -10.45 -16.80 -0.85
CA THR A 158 -9.79 -16.36 0.39
C THR A 158 -8.40 -16.99 0.55
N HIS A 159 -7.86 -17.69 -0.46
CA HIS A 159 -6.55 -18.35 -0.41
C HIS A 159 -6.33 -19.30 0.80
N GLY A 160 -7.40 -19.96 1.27
CA GLY A 160 -7.35 -20.89 2.40
C GLY A 160 -7.66 -20.28 3.76
N PHE A 161 -7.80 -18.95 3.85
CA PHE A 161 -8.27 -18.27 5.06
C PHE A 161 -9.80 -18.33 5.17
N ASP A 162 -10.34 -18.29 6.38
CA ASP A 162 -11.79 -18.27 6.59
C ASP A 162 -12.41 -16.93 6.18
N GLU A 163 -11.67 -15.83 6.39
CA GLU A 163 -12.08 -14.48 6.03
C GLU A 163 -10.87 -13.59 5.74
N ILE A 164 -11.04 -12.65 4.81
CA ILE A 164 -10.10 -11.55 4.57
C ILE A 164 -10.84 -10.26 4.91
N PHE A 165 -10.40 -9.54 5.93
CA PHE A 165 -10.99 -8.29 6.37
C PHE A 165 -10.29 -7.09 5.73
N LEU A 166 -11.06 -6.12 5.26
CA LEU A 166 -10.60 -4.80 4.82
C LEU A 166 -11.16 -3.73 5.75
N ILE A 167 -10.31 -3.09 6.54
CA ILE A 167 -10.66 -1.96 7.41
C ILE A 167 -10.68 -0.69 6.56
N ASN A 168 -11.79 0.05 6.58
CA ASN A 168 -11.90 1.33 5.90
C ASN A 168 -12.81 2.28 6.71
N LEU A 169 -12.42 3.56 6.77
CA LEU A 169 -13.31 4.60 7.27
C LEU A 169 -14.39 4.92 6.23
N GLU A 170 -15.66 4.93 6.62
CA GLU A 170 -16.79 5.21 5.71
C GLU A 170 -16.63 6.56 4.97
N ARG A 171 -16.05 7.56 5.65
CA ARG A 171 -15.73 8.87 5.05
C ARG A 171 -14.55 8.87 4.07
N ARG A 172 -13.96 7.72 3.76
CA ARG A 172 -12.85 7.54 2.80
C ARG A 172 -13.27 6.66 1.60
N PRO A 173 -14.29 7.08 0.82
CA PRO A 173 -14.80 6.27 -0.30
C PRO A 173 -13.75 6.04 -1.40
N GLU A 174 -12.82 7.00 -1.62
CA GLU A 174 -11.75 6.86 -2.61
C GLU A 174 -10.75 5.75 -2.25
N ARG A 175 -10.37 5.65 -0.96
CA ARG A 175 -9.45 4.59 -0.49
C ARG A 175 -10.11 3.23 -0.62
N ARG A 176 -11.40 3.16 -0.25
CA ARG A 176 -12.22 1.97 -0.41
C ARG A 176 -12.30 1.53 -1.87
N ALA A 177 -12.69 2.42 -2.77
CA ALA A 177 -12.83 2.09 -4.19
C ALA A 177 -11.52 1.55 -4.79
N ARG A 178 -10.39 2.18 -4.46
CA ARG A 178 -9.06 1.70 -4.87
C ARG A 178 -8.73 0.32 -4.31
N MET A 179 -9.02 0.08 -3.03
CA MET A 179 -8.73 -1.19 -2.37
C MET A 179 -9.62 -2.33 -2.85
N GLU A 180 -10.93 -2.10 -2.98
CA GLU A 180 -11.85 -3.08 -3.55
C GLU A 180 -11.47 -3.41 -5.01
N TRP A 181 -11.10 -2.40 -5.81
CA TRP A 181 -10.58 -2.64 -7.15
C TRP A 181 -9.30 -3.47 -7.13
N SER A 182 -8.34 -3.13 -6.26
CA SER A 182 -7.08 -3.86 -6.12
C SER A 182 -7.29 -5.32 -5.72
N MET A 183 -8.15 -5.56 -4.73
CA MET A 183 -8.54 -6.90 -4.30
C MET A 183 -9.27 -7.67 -5.41
N ASN A 184 -10.10 -7.00 -6.21
CA ASN A 184 -10.73 -7.61 -7.38
C ASN A 184 -9.70 -8.01 -8.45
N GLN A 185 -8.68 -7.19 -8.72
CA GLN A 185 -7.59 -7.55 -9.65
C GLN A 185 -6.74 -8.72 -9.15
N LEU A 186 -6.65 -8.91 -7.83
CA LEU A 186 -5.94 -10.01 -7.20
C LEU A 186 -6.81 -11.26 -6.99
N GLY A 187 -8.12 -11.20 -7.27
CA GLY A 187 -9.03 -12.31 -6.98
C GLY A 187 -9.23 -12.56 -5.48
N LEU A 188 -9.11 -11.54 -4.64
CA LEU A 188 -9.29 -11.66 -3.19
C LEU A 188 -10.76 -11.45 -2.81
N LYS A 189 -11.40 -12.53 -2.33
CA LYS A 189 -12.70 -12.45 -1.66
C LYS A 189 -12.47 -11.85 -0.26
N HIS A 190 -13.10 -10.73 0.03
CA HIS A 190 -12.93 -10.01 1.28
C HIS A 190 -14.27 -9.55 1.85
N LYS A 191 -14.27 -9.30 3.16
CA LYS A 191 -15.32 -8.63 3.91
C LYS A 191 -14.84 -7.23 4.29
N LEU A 192 -15.62 -6.23 3.88
CA LEU A 192 -15.38 -4.85 4.30
C LEU A 192 -15.83 -4.66 5.75
N ILE A 193 -15.02 -3.93 6.50
CA ILE A 193 -15.27 -3.57 7.88
C ILE A 193 -15.24 -2.05 8.00
N ASN A 194 -16.36 -1.48 8.44
CA ASN A 194 -16.45 -0.06 8.77
C ASN A 194 -15.60 0.23 10.00
N ALA A 195 -14.50 0.94 9.79
CA ALA A 195 -13.62 1.39 10.85
C ALA A 195 -14.35 2.39 11.77
N VAL A 196 -14.00 2.36 13.05
CA VAL A 196 -14.45 3.34 14.03
C VAL A 196 -13.74 4.66 13.75
N ASP A 197 -14.49 5.67 13.32
CA ASP A 197 -13.94 7.00 13.05
C ASP A 197 -13.67 7.73 14.36
N GLY A 198 -12.40 8.02 14.63
CA GLY A 198 -11.99 8.81 15.80
C GLY A 198 -12.67 10.18 15.89
N LYS A 199 -13.09 10.77 14.76
CA LYS A 199 -13.83 12.05 14.75
C LYS A 199 -15.27 11.92 15.29
N SER A 200 -15.81 10.71 15.29
CA SER A 200 -17.14 10.41 15.82
C SER A 200 -17.12 10.04 17.31
N LEU A 201 -15.93 9.74 17.84
CA LEU A 201 -15.74 9.40 19.25
C LEU A 201 -15.84 10.68 20.10
N ASN A 202 -16.50 10.54 21.25
CA ASN A 202 -16.51 11.57 22.29
C ASN A 202 -16.13 10.95 23.64
N ASP A 203 -15.75 11.80 24.59
CA ASP A 203 -15.23 11.39 25.88
C ASP A 203 -16.20 10.49 26.67
N SER A 204 -17.50 10.78 26.60
CA SER A 204 -18.53 10.00 27.31
C SER A 204 -18.65 8.59 26.74
N TYR A 205 -18.56 8.45 25.42
CA TYR A 205 -18.58 7.15 24.76
C TYR A 205 -17.32 6.34 25.09
N VAL A 206 -16.13 6.93 24.99
CA VAL A 206 -14.86 6.28 25.36
C VAL A 206 -14.89 5.82 26.82
N ALA A 207 -15.35 6.68 27.74
CA ALA A 207 -15.50 6.32 29.15
C ALA A 207 -16.53 5.19 29.37
N SER A 208 -17.63 5.17 28.59
CA SER A 208 -18.65 4.12 28.68
C SER A 208 -18.15 2.74 28.26
N LEU A 209 -17.15 2.68 27.39
CA LEU A 209 -16.46 1.44 27.00
C LEU A 209 -15.45 0.97 28.06
N GLY A 210 -15.29 1.71 29.16
CA GLY A 210 -14.32 1.43 30.21
C GLY A 210 -12.87 1.70 29.79
N ILE A 211 -12.68 2.44 28.69
CA ILE A 211 -11.35 2.74 28.16
C ILE A 211 -10.62 3.71 29.08
N ARG A 212 -9.47 3.27 29.57
CA ARG A 212 -8.51 4.01 30.38
C ARG A 212 -7.17 3.95 29.68
N MET A 213 -6.56 5.12 29.45
CA MET A 213 -5.23 5.19 28.85
C MET A 213 -4.19 4.66 29.84
N LEU A 214 -3.14 4.03 29.32
CA LEU A 214 -1.99 3.67 30.15
C LEU A 214 -1.43 4.93 30.87
N PRO A 215 -1.29 4.92 32.21
CA PRO A 215 -0.79 6.08 32.95
C PRO A 215 0.60 6.51 32.47
N ASN A 216 0.76 7.80 32.19
CA ASN A 216 1.99 8.40 31.66
C ASN A 216 2.44 7.88 30.27
N PHE A 217 1.54 7.25 29.51
CA PHE A 217 1.81 7.00 28.10
C PHE A 217 2.09 8.33 27.38
N ALA A 218 3.19 8.36 26.65
CA ALA A 218 3.55 9.43 25.75
C ALA A 218 4.08 8.79 24.48
N ASP A 219 3.49 9.17 23.35
CA ASP A 219 3.90 8.76 22.02
C ASP A 219 5.44 8.93 21.86
N PRO A 220 6.18 7.91 21.41
CA PRO A 220 7.63 7.97 21.36
C PRO A 220 8.22 9.02 20.42
N TYR A 221 7.45 9.47 19.42
CA TYR A 221 7.91 10.40 18.38
C TYR A 221 7.45 11.84 18.61
N HIS A 222 6.22 12.01 19.10
CA HIS A 222 5.55 13.29 19.29
C HIS A 222 5.42 13.70 20.75
N HIS A 223 5.74 12.80 21.69
CA HIS A 223 5.69 13.02 23.14
C HIS A 223 4.32 13.52 23.64
N ARG A 224 3.24 13.03 23.00
CA ARG A 224 1.84 13.37 23.32
C ARG A 224 1.06 12.16 23.79
N ALA A 225 -0.10 12.39 24.39
CA ALA A 225 -1.06 11.31 24.64
C ALA A 225 -1.65 10.77 23.34
N MET A 226 -2.38 9.65 23.43
CA MET A 226 -3.10 9.10 22.30
C MET A 226 -4.09 10.10 21.70
N THR A 227 -4.40 9.96 20.42
CA THR A 227 -5.47 10.66 19.73
C THR A 227 -6.75 9.82 19.68
N MET A 228 -7.89 10.46 19.45
CA MET A 228 -9.16 9.74 19.21
C MET A 228 -9.09 8.85 17.96
N GLY A 229 -8.30 9.23 16.95
CA GLY A 229 -8.04 8.41 15.77
C GLY A 229 -7.27 7.14 16.09
N GLU A 230 -6.27 7.20 16.97
CA GLU A 230 -5.56 6.01 17.47
C GLU A 230 -6.48 5.08 18.26
N ILE A 231 -7.41 5.63 19.05
CA ILE A 231 -8.46 4.84 19.70
C ILE A 231 -9.38 4.18 18.66
N GLY A 232 -9.87 4.93 17.67
CA GLY A 232 -10.72 4.40 16.61
C GLY A 232 -10.04 3.29 15.81
N CYS A 233 -8.75 3.44 15.52
CA CYS A 233 -7.94 2.38 14.91
C CYS A 233 -7.93 1.13 15.81
N PHE A 234 -7.58 1.27 17.09
CA PHE A 234 -7.58 0.16 18.03
C PHE A 234 -8.91 -0.57 18.10
N LEU A 235 -10.02 0.18 18.23
CA LEU A 235 -11.37 -0.38 18.31
C LEU A 235 -11.75 -1.16 17.04
N SER A 236 -11.31 -0.70 15.87
CA SER A 236 -11.55 -1.37 14.59
C SER A 236 -10.85 -2.74 14.55
N HIS A 237 -9.60 -2.82 14.99
CA HIS A 237 -8.87 -4.09 15.08
C HIS A 237 -9.45 -5.01 16.18
N TYR A 238 -9.77 -4.47 17.35
CA TYR A 238 -10.38 -5.22 18.44
C TYR A 238 -11.70 -5.88 18.03
N ALA A 239 -12.55 -5.15 17.30
CA ALA A 239 -13.82 -5.68 16.80
C ALA A 239 -13.61 -6.86 15.84
N ILE A 240 -12.57 -6.84 15.01
CA ILE A 240 -12.19 -7.98 14.17
C ILE A 240 -11.71 -9.16 15.03
N TRP A 241 -10.91 -8.93 16.07
CA TRP A 241 -10.47 -10.00 16.97
C TRP A 241 -11.67 -10.67 17.65
N GLN A 242 -12.63 -9.87 18.10
CA GLN A 242 -13.89 -10.36 18.67
C GLN A 242 -14.68 -11.17 17.64
N GLU A 243 -14.81 -10.68 16.40
CA GLU A 243 -15.51 -11.39 15.33
C GLU A 243 -14.85 -12.74 14.99
N ILE A 244 -13.51 -12.80 14.93
CA ILE A 244 -12.75 -14.05 14.71
C ILE A 244 -13.09 -15.07 15.80
N VAL A 245 -13.12 -14.65 17.07
CA VAL A 245 -13.46 -15.54 18.18
C VAL A 245 -14.93 -15.94 18.15
N ASP A 246 -15.86 -14.99 17.98
CA ASP A 246 -17.30 -15.26 18.01
C ASP A 246 -17.72 -16.20 16.87
N ARG A 247 -17.17 -16.01 15.66
CA ARG A 247 -17.42 -16.85 14.49
C ARG A 247 -16.55 -18.12 14.44
N GLN A 248 -15.62 -18.28 15.37
CA GLN A 248 -14.67 -19.40 15.44
C GLN A 248 -13.81 -19.56 14.17
N LEU A 249 -13.38 -18.44 13.57
CA LEU A 249 -12.54 -18.44 12.37
C LEU A 249 -11.13 -18.93 12.73
N ALA A 250 -10.64 -19.98 12.07
CA ALA A 250 -9.35 -20.58 12.37
C ALA A 250 -8.20 -19.63 12.03
N ALA A 251 -8.26 -19.00 10.85
CA ALA A 251 -7.29 -18.02 10.40
C ALA A 251 -7.93 -16.94 9.52
N SER A 252 -7.48 -15.70 9.66
CA SER A 252 -7.97 -14.56 8.87
C SER A 252 -6.86 -13.58 8.52
N ILE A 253 -7.01 -12.85 7.43
CA ILE A 253 -6.13 -11.73 7.07
C ILE A 253 -6.83 -10.41 7.40
N VAL A 254 -6.08 -9.44 7.89
CA VAL A 254 -6.55 -8.06 8.08
C VAL A 254 -5.72 -7.13 7.19
N PHE A 255 -6.39 -6.26 6.44
CA PHE A 255 -5.79 -5.19 5.65
C PHE A 255 -6.35 -3.83 6.06
N GLU A 256 -5.50 -2.81 6.14
CA GLU A 256 -5.90 -1.40 6.17
C GLU A 256 -6.14 -0.84 4.75
N ASP A 257 -6.84 0.29 4.64
CA ASP A 257 -7.27 0.84 3.35
C ASP A 257 -6.21 1.65 2.59
N ASP A 258 -5.09 1.99 3.21
CA ASP A 258 -4.05 2.87 2.67
C ASP A 258 -2.76 2.14 2.28
N ILE A 259 -2.89 0.84 2.04
CA ILE A 259 -1.82 -0.05 1.60
C ILE A 259 -1.75 -0.23 0.08
N ARG A 260 -0.61 -0.75 -0.38
CA ARG A 260 -0.40 -1.29 -1.73
C ARG A 260 0.23 -2.67 -1.63
N PHE A 261 -0.11 -3.52 -2.58
CA PHE A 261 0.38 -4.90 -2.65
C PHE A 261 1.73 -4.97 -3.37
N GLU A 262 2.60 -5.86 -2.91
CA GLU A 262 3.88 -6.15 -3.54
C GLU A 262 3.70 -7.00 -4.81
N ILE A 263 4.70 -6.96 -5.70
CA ILE A 263 4.70 -7.75 -6.93
C ILE A 263 4.47 -9.23 -6.63
N ASN A 264 3.55 -9.83 -7.38
CA ASN A 264 3.12 -11.23 -7.28
C ASN A 264 2.52 -11.60 -5.91
N PHE A 265 1.83 -10.66 -5.26
CA PHE A 265 1.22 -10.83 -3.94
C PHE A 265 0.46 -12.15 -3.78
N ALA A 266 -0.50 -12.46 -4.66
CA ALA A 266 -1.34 -13.65 -4.54
C ALA A 266 -0.53 -14.96 -4.58
N LYS A 267 0.52 -15.02 -5.41
CA LYS A 267 1.44 -16.15 -5.46
C LYS A 267 2.24 -16.25 -4.16
N LYS A 268 2.86 -15.15 -3.72
CA LYS A 268 3.63 -15.10 -2.47
C LYS A 268 2.79 -15.50 -1.25
N LEU A 269 1.52 -15.10 -1.21
CA LEU A 269 0.59 -15.50 -0.16
C LEU A 269 0.32 -17.01 -0.17
N ALA A 270 0.11 -17.60 -1.36
CA ALA A 270 -0.08 -19.05 -1.49
C ALA A 270 1.19 -19.84 -1.12
N ASP A 271 2.36 -19.34 -1.50
CA ASP A 271 3.66 -19.91 -1.13
C ASP A 271 3.86 -19.85 0.39
N LEU A 272 3.53 -18.73 1.03
CA LEU A 272 3.57 -18.57 2.49
C LEU A 272 2.66 -19.55 3.22
N VAL A 273 1.40 -19.69 2.79
CA VAL A 273 0.46 -20.66 3.40
C VAL A 273 1.02 -22.07 3.31
N SER A 274 1.50 -22.46 2.11
CA SER A 274 2.10 -23.78 1.88
C SER A 274 3.33 -24.01 2.77
N GLU A 275 4.14 -22.98 2.99
CA GLU A 275 5.32 -23.04 3.83
C GLU A 275 4.99 -23.17 5.33
N VAL A 276 4.04 -22.37 5.81
CA VAL A 276 3.54 -22.43 7.20
C VAL A 276 3.00 -23.83 7.50
N ASP A 277 2.23 -24.42 6.58
CA ASP A 277 1.72 -25.78 6.69
C ASP A 277 2.85 -26.81 6.67
N ARG A 278 3.81 -26.70 5.73
CA ARG A 278 4.96 -27.61 5.63
C ARG A 278 5.80 -27.61 6.91
N LEU A 279 6.03 -26.43 7.49
CA LEU A 279 6.82 -26.27 8.72
C LEU A 279 6.04 -26.67 9.97
N GLN A 280 4.72 -26.87 9.87
CA GLN A 280 3.82 -27.05 11.03
C GLN A 280 4.08 -25.94 12.06
N LEU A 281 4.23 -24.71 11.57
CA LEU A 281 4.66 -23.58 12.39
C LEU A 281 3.61 -23.29 13.45
N ASP A 282 4.04 -23.14 14.70
CA ASP A 282 3.15 -22.76 15.79
C ASP A 282 3.07 -21.24 15.91
N TRP A 283 2.10 -20.63 15.23
CA TRP A 283 1.96 -19.17 15.09
C TRP A 283 0.63 -18.63 15.63
N ASP A 284 0.63 -17.36 16.01
CA ASP A 284 -0.57 -16.59 16.37
C ASP A 284 -0.80 -15.42 15.43
N LEU A 285 0.28 -14.74 15.05
CA LEU A 285 0.26 -13.56 14.19
C LEU A 285 1.41 -13.62 13.19
N ILE A 286 1.14 -13.28 11.92
CA ILE A 286 2.18 -13.12 10.89
C ILE A 286 1.99 -11.78 10.20
N TYR A 287 2.92 -10.85 10.35
CA TYR A 287 2.88 -9.57 9.63
C TYR A 287 3.12 -9.76 8.13
N LEU A 288 2.26 -9.13 7.31
CA LEU A 288 2.42 -9.01 5.86
C LEU A 288 2.95 -7.63 5.45
N GLY A 289 2.63 -6.60 6.24
CA GLY A 289 3.11 -5.23 6.09
C GLY A 289 3.23 -4.55 7.45
N ARG A 290 4.37 -3.90 7.69
CA ARG A 290 4.69 -3.15 8.91
C ARG A 290 5.87 -2.22 8.68
N LYS A 291 6.16 -1.35 9.65
CA LYS A 291 7.40 -0.56 9.74
C LYS A 291 8.40 -1.26 10.64
N ARG A 292 9.52 -1.66 10.05
CA ARG A 292 10.72 -2.17 10.74
C ARG A 292 11.51 -0.98 11.27
N LEU A 293 11.97 -1.03 12.53
CA LEU A 293 12.88 -0.02 13.08
C LEU A 293 14.35 -0.41 12.82
N LYS A 294 15.17 0.58 12.47
CA LYS A 294 16.49 0.42 11.79
C LYS A 294 17.61 -0.27 12.60
N HIS A 295 17.34 -0.88 13.75
CA HIS A 295 18.38 -1.42 14.64
C HIS A 295 18.12 -2.86 15.11
N GLU A 296 17.17 -3.57 14.52
CA GLU A 296 16.82 -4.92 14.94
C GLU A 296 17.29 -5.97 13.95
N ASN A 297 18.14 -6.88 14.43
CA ASN A 297 18.62 -8.03 13.66
C ASN A 297 17.61 -9.19 13.80
N GLU A 298 16.53 -9.11 13.04
CA GLU A 298 15.58 -10.21 12.94
C GLU A 298 16.25 -11.44 12.34
N THR A 299 16.01 -12.60 12.96
CA THR A 299 16.57 -13.87 12.54
C THR A 299 15.54 -14.66 11.74
N TRP A 300 15.99 -15.40 10.74
CA TRP A 300 15.13 -16.31 9.98
C TRP A 300 14.55 -17.41 10.86
N VAL A 301 13.29 -17.78 10.60
CA VAL A 301 12.68 -18.97 11.20
C VAL A 301 13.40 -20.20 10.62
N GLU A 302 13.70 -21.19 11.46
CA GLU A 302 14.41 -22.39 11.04
C GLU A 302 13.66 -23.13 9.91
N GLY A 303 14.36 -23.40 8.81
CA GLY A 303 13.79 -24.06 7.64
C GLY A 303 12.85 -23.19 6.80
N SER A 304 12.75 -21.90 7.11
CA SER A 304 11.94 -20.95 6.36
C SER A 304 12.76 -20.11 5.37
N GLU A 305 12.14 -19.82 4.22
CA GLU A 305 12.64 -18.92 3.18
C GLU A 305 11.91 -17.58 3.16
N GLN A 306 10.76 -17.47 3.85
CA GLN A 306 9.90 -16.28 3.82
C GLN A 306 9.66 -15.66 5.20
N LEU A 307 9.96 -16.35 6.32
CA LEU A 307 9.61 -15.89 7.65
C LEU A 307 10.83 -15.54 8.51
N VAL A 308 10.69 -14.45 9.26
CA VAL A 308 11.62 -14.04 10.31
C VAL A 308 10.91 -13.99 11.66
N ASN A 309 11.67 -14.19 12.74
CA ASN A 309 11.26 -13.87 14.09
C ASN A 309 11.12 -12.34 14.18
N VAL A 310 9.91 -11.88 14.46
CA VAL A 310 9.60 -10.45 14.48
C VAL A 310 10.16 -9.81 15.74
N GLU A 311 10.76 -8.64 15.58
CA GLU A 311 11.16 -7.78 16.68
C GLU A 311 10.21 -6.56 16.77
N TYR A 312 10.57 -5.50 17.49
CA TYR A 312 9.70 -4.34 17.68
C TYR A 312 9.25 -3.73 16.33
N SER A 313 7.95 -3.50 16.22
CA SER A 313 7.31 -3.17 14.95
C SER A 313 6.31 -2.05 15.15
N TYR A 314 6.25 -1.14 14.20
CA TYR A 314 5.22 -0.11 14.09
C TYR A 314 4.32 -0.37 12.89
N TRP A 315 3.16 0.30 12.85
CA TRP A 315 2.13 0.20 11.79
C TRP A 315 1.49 -1.19 11.66
N THR A 316 0.15 -1.20 11.58
CA THR A 316 -0.68 -2.40 11.46
C THR A 316 -1.22 -2.64 10.05
N LEU A 317 -0.46 -2.20 9.03
CA LEU A 317 -0.84 -2.21 7.60
C LEU A 317 -1.55 -3.51 7.18
N SER A 318 -0.94 -4.66 7.50
CA SER A 318 -1.57 -5.96 7.31
C SER A 318 -0.91 -7.09 8.11
N TYR A 319 -1.74 -8.00 8.62
CA TYR A 319 -1.30 -9.22 9.29
C TYR A 319 -2.29 -10.37 9.09
N ILE A 320 -1.78 -11.60 9.23
CA ILE A 320 -2.56 -12.82 9.40
C ILE A 320 -2.72 -13.06 10.89
N LEU A 321 -3.92 -13.44 11.33
CA LEU A 321 -4.24 -13.73 12.73
C LEU A 321 -4.96 -15.08 12.85
N SER A 322 -4.47 -15.93 13.75
CA SER A 322 -5.16 -17.17 14.10
C SER A 322 -6.24 -16.90 15.16
N LYS A 323 -7.22 -17.81 15.28
CA LYS A 323 -8.22 -17.77 16.35
C LYS A 323 -7.57 -17.63 17.74
N ARG A 324 -6.53 -18.43 17.97
CA ARG A 324 -5.79 -18.47 19.24
C ARG A 324 -5.08 -17.13 19.48
N GLY A 325 -4.52 -16.52 18.44
CA GLY A 325 -3.96 -15.18 18.50
C GLY A 325 -5.00 -14.14 18.91
N ALA A 326 -6.17 -14.15 18.27
CA ALA A 326 -7.28 -13.26 18.63
C ALA A 326 -7.71 -13.44 20.10
N GLU A 327 -7.86 -14.69 20.57
CA GLU A 327 -8.18 -14.98 21.98
C GLU A 327 -7.11 -14.45 22.95
N LYS A 328 -5.82 -14.54 22.60
CA LYS A 328 -4.72 -14.00 23.42
C LYS A 328 -4.76 -12.48 23.49
N LEU A 329 -5.00 -11.81 22.36
CA LEU A 329 -5.14 -10.35 22.30
C LEU A 329 -6.34 -9.87 23.13
N LEU A 330 -7.50 -10.52 23.02
CA LEU A 330 -8.68 -10.15 23.83
C LEU A 330 -8.46 -10.40 25.33
N ARG A 331 -7.78 -11.49 25.70
CA ARG A 331 -7.45 -11.84 27.09
C ARG A 331 -6.52 -10.83 27.76
N GLY A 332 -5.80 -10.02 27.00
CA GLY A 332 -4.98 -8.96 27.56
C GLY A 332 -5.78 -7.78 28.13
N GLU A 333 -7.11 -7.75 27.97
CA GLU A 333 -8.01 -6.72 28.50
C GLU A 333 -7.51 -5.27 28.26
N PRO A 334 -7.22 -4.91 26.99
CA PRO A 334 -6.48 -3.70 26.66
C PRO A 334 -7.16 -2.39 27.07
N PHE A 335 -8.49 -2.39 27.24
CA PHE A 335 -9.22 -1.17 27.57
C PHE A 335 -8.88 -0.61 28.95
N GLY A 336 -8.36 -1.40 29.90
CA GLY A 336 -7.90 -0.87 31.19
C GLY A 336 -6.58 -0.08 31.11
N HIS A 337 -5.80 -0.30 30.06
CA HIS A 337 -4.43 0.22 29.91
C HIS A 337 -4.12 0.49 28.43
N LEU A 338 -5.01 1.25 27.77
CA LEU A 338 -4.96 1.40 26.33
C LEU A 338 -3.68 2.11 25.88
N VAL A 339 -3.08 1.54 24.84
CA VAL A 339 -1.99 2.09 24.03
C VAL A 339 -2.38 1.93 22.55
N PRO A 340 -1.72 2.61 21.59
CA PRO A 340 -1.96 2.38 20.17
C PRO A 340 -1.82 0.90 19.80
N VAL A 341 -2.57 0.44 18.81
CA VAL A 341 -2.61 -0.99 18.43
C VAL A 341 -1.24 -1.51 18.01
N ASP A 342 -0.45 -0.68 17.34
CA ASP A 342 0.91 -0.99 16.92
C ASP A 342 1.93 -0.95 18.07
N GLU A 343 1.58 -0.43 19.24
CA GLU A 343 2.35 -0.61 20.49
C GLU A 343 1.85 -1.83 21.28
N TYR A 344 0.54 -2.09 21.24
CA TYR A 344 -0.09 -3.21 21.93
C TYR A 344 0.35 -4.56 21.37
N LEU A 345 0.40 -4.72 20.05
CA LEU A 345 0.83 -6.00 19.45
C LEU A 345 2.26 -6.37 19.91
N PRO A 346 3.29 -5.50 19.80
CA PRO A 346 4.63 -5.80 20.34
C PRO A 346 4.70 -6.06 21.83
N ILE A 347 3.83 -5.46 22.63
CA ILE A 347 3.70 -5.83 24.04
C ILE A 347 3.26 -7.29 24.13
N MET A 348 2.23 -7.71 23.41
CA MET A 348 1.66 -9.05 23.53
C MET A 348 2.58 -10.17 23.02
N PHE A 349 3.51 -9.89 22.11
CA PHE A 349 4.57 -10.82 21.70
C PHE A 349 5.93 -10.57 22.41
N ASP A 350 5.92 -9.79 23.49
CA ASP A 350 7.04 -9.48 24.39
C ASP A 350 8.30 -8.88 23.76
N ARG A 351 8.14 -8.11 22.67
CA ARG A 351 9.25 -7.41 21.99
C ARG A 351 9.21 -5.89 22.10
N HIS A 352 8.26 -5.35 22.86
CA HIS A 352 8.22 -3.92 23.14
C HIS A 352 9.43 -3.48 24.00
N PRO A 353 10.15 -2.39 23.63
CA PRO A 353 11.37 -1.95 24.31
C PRO A 353 11.10 -1.29 25.68
N GLU A 354 9.96 -0.62 25.85
CA GLU A 354 9.59 0.02 27.12
C GLU A 354 8.95 -0.98 28.09
N SER A 355 9.70 -1.39 29.11
CA SER A 355 9.24 -2.35 30.12
C SER A 355 8.01 -1.86 30.88
N ARG A 356 7.89 -0.55 31.16
CA ARG A 356 6.76 0.00 31.93
C ARG A 356 5.43 -0.16 31.21
N TRP A 357 5.44 -0.20 29.87
CA TRP A 357 4.23 -0.41 29.08
C TRP A 357 3.80 -1.88 29.05
N LYS A 358 4.73 -2.80 29.32
CA LYS A 358 4.47 -4.23 29.40
C LYS A 358 3.94 -4.67 30.77
N GLU A 359 4.21 -3.92 31.84
CA GLU A 359 3.82 -4.27 33.22
C GLU A 359 2.33 -4.62 33.39
N PRO A 360 1.37 -3.88 32.80
CA PRO A 360 -0.06 -4.21 32.95
C PRO A 360 -0.50 -5.48 32.21
N PHE A 361 0.35 -6.01 31.33
CA PHE A 361 0.04 -7.16 30.47
C PHE A 361 0.97 -8.33 30.85
N PRO A 362 0.69 -9.10 31.92
CA PRO A 362 1.60 -10.15 32.38
C PRO A 362 1.69 -11.36 31.43
N ASN A 363 0.62 -11.64 30.68
CA ASN A 363 0.55 -12.76 29.74
C ASN A 363 0.90 -12.28 28.32
N ARG A 364 2.18 -12.35 27.96
CA ARG A 364 2.72 -11.90 26.66
C ARG A 364 3.23 -13.08 25.84
N ASP A 365 2.35 -14.04 25.58
CA ASP A 365 2.67 -15.32 24.94
C ASP A 365 2.24 -15.39 23.47
N LEU A 366 1.96 -14.25 22.82
CA LEU A 366 1.58 -14.20 21.41
C LEU A 366 2.77 -14.59 20.52
N LYS A 367 2.63 -15.67 19.74
CA LYS A 367 3.68 -16.14 18.82
C LYS A 367 3.60 -15.39 17.50
N ALA A 368 4.42 -14.34 17.38
CA ALA A 368 4.41 -13.47 16.21
C ALA A 368 5.61 -13.71 15.28
N TYR A 369 5.36 -13.62 13.99
CA TYR A 369 6.37 -13.69 12.92
C TYR A 369 6.12 -12.56 11.90
N SER A 370 7.04 -12.37 10.97
CA SER A 370 6.88 -11.44 9.84
C SER A 370 7.38 -12.09 8.57
N VAL A 371 6.73 -11.78 7.45
CA VAL A 371 7.28 -12.12 6.14
C VAL A 371 8.48 -11.21 5.80
N ALA A 372 9.47 -11.77 5.12
CA ALA A 372 10.65 -11.06 4.64
C ALA A 372 11.02 -11.57 3.22
N PRO A 373 10.96 -10.72 2.17
CA PRO A 373 10.52 -9.33 2.18
C PRO A 373 9.02 -9.17 2.49
N LEU A 374 8.62 -7.95 2.88
CA LEU A 374 7.20 -7.62 3.12
C LEU A 374 6.38 -7.80 1.83
N MET A 375 5.10 -8.14 2.00
CA MET A 375 4.17 -8.34 0.88
C MET A 375 3.21 -7.15 0.72
N VAL A 376 3.16 -6.27 1.71
CA VAL A 376 2.30 -5.10 1.76
C VAL A 376 3.11 -3.91 2.24
N TYR A 377 2.89 -2.76 1.62
CA TYR A 377 3.57 -1.50 1.91
C TYR A 377 2.54 -0.37 2.01
N PRO A 378 2.84 0.74 2.71
CA PRO A 378 1.96 1.89 2.65
C PRO A 378 2.00 2.46 1.22
N THR A 379 0.91 3.14 0.85
CA THR A 379 0.86 3.85 -0.42
C THR A 379 1.81 5.04 -0.46
N HIS A 380 1.93 5.74 0.66
CA HIS A 380 2.85 6.85 0.88
C HIS A 380 3.52 6.69 2.26
N TYR A 381 4.83 6.92 2.32
CA TYR A 381 5.54 6.99 3.60
C TYR A 381 5.40 8.37 4.23
N THR A 382 5.57 8.45 5.55
CA THR A 382 5.59 9.73 6.28
C THR A 382 6.58 10.71 5.64
N GLY A 383 6.10 11.91 5.30
CA GLY A 383 6.90 12.96 4.64
C GLY A 383 6.90 12.91 3.12
N GLU A 384 6.33 11.88 2.49
CA GLU A 384 6.10 11.87 1.04
C GLU A 384 4.91 12.77 0.66
N ALA A 385 4.97 13.38 -0.52
CA ALA A 385 3.85 14.14 -1.06
C ALA A 385 2.62 13.23 -1.22
N GLY A 386 1.46 13.64 -0.71
CA GLY A 386 0.24 12.83 -0.70
C GLY A 386 0.04 11.97 0.55
N TYR A 387 0.98 11.95 1.49
CA TYR A 387 0.81 11.29 2.78
C TYR A 387 -0.29 11.95 3.61
N ILE A 388 -1.28 11.17 4.04
CA ILE A 388 -2.39 11.60 4.90
C ILE A 388 -2.62 10.53 5.98
N SER A 389 -2.43 10.90 7.24
CA SER A 389 -2.73 10.04 8.40
C SER A 389 -4.05 10.46 9.05
N ASP A 390 -5.03 9.54 9.12
CA ASP A 390 -6.32 9.77 9.79
C ASP A 390 -6.25 9.55 11.31
N THR A 391 -5.23 8.87 11.79
CA THR A 391 -4.96 8.67 13.22
C THR A 391 -4.27 9.89 13.80
N GLU A 392 -3.16 10.32 13.20
CA GLU A 392 -2.32 11.41 13.72
C GLU A 392 -2.95 12.81 13.58
N SER A 393 -3.87 13.00 12.63
CA SER A 393 -4.53 14.30 12.37
C SER A 393 -5.78 14.57 13.21
N SER A 394 -6.08 13.70 14.17
CA SER A 394 -7.28 13.79 15.01
C SER A 394 -7.01 14.45 16.38
N GLU A 395 -8.07 14.75 17.12
CA GLU A 395 -7.96 15.42 18.42
C GLU A 395 -7.21 14.54 19.44
N ILE A 396 -6.32 15.18 20.20
CA ILE A 396 -5.61 14.54 21.31
C ILE A 396 -6.59 14.29 22.45
N VAL A 397 -6.54 13.09 23.03
CA VAL A 397 -7.42 12.70 24.13
C VAL A 397 -7.24 13.64 25.34
N PRO A 398 -8.32 14.27 25.85
CA PRO A 398 -8.25 15.21 26.97
C PRO A 398 -7.70 14.61 28.27
N ASP A 399 -7.07 15.44 29.12
CA ASP A 399 -6.45 15.05 30.40
C ASP A 399 -7.42 14.40 31.41
N ILE A 400 -8.74 14.53 31.21
CA ILE A 400 -9.77 13.96 32.09
C ILE A 400 -9.80 12.43 31.97
N ILE A 401 -9.56 11.88 30.77
CA ILE A 401 -9.44 10.43 30.53
C ILE A 401 -8.10 9.90 31.10
N LYS A 402 -7.07 10.76 31.24
CA LYS A 402 -5.79 10.40 31.88
C LYS A 402 -5.89 10.20 33.39
N ASN A 403 -6.80 10.92 34.05
CA ASN A 403 -6.83 11.08 35.51
C ASN A 403 -7.93 10.29 36.24
N ALA A 404 -8.75 9.50 35.54
CA ALA A 404 -9.69 8.57 36.21
C ALA A 404 -8.95 7.57 37.13
N ALA A 405 -7.67 7.28 36.85
CA ALA A 405 -6.79 6.47 37.71
C ALA A 405 -6.28 7.19 38.98
N ALA A 406 -6.29 8.53 39.04
CA ALA A 406 -5.70 9.28 40.15
C ALA A 406 -6.69 9.52 41.32
N LYS A 407 -8.00 9.29 41.13
CA LYS A 407 -9.03 9.57 42.15
C LYS A 407 -9.39 8.39 43.06
N GLU A 408 -8.90 7.17 42.81
CA GLU A 408 -9.10 6.04 43.73
C GLU A 408 -8.12 6.03 44.93
N GLY A 409 -7.20 6.99 45.03
CA GLY A 409 -6.20 7.09 46.10
C GLY A 409 -6.63 7.78 47.40
N LYS A 410 -7.89 8.20 47.56
CA LYS A 410 -8.41 8.74 48.84
C LYS A 410 -9.83 8.25 49.12
N ALA A 411 -9.93 7.00 49.57
CA ALA A 411 -11.15 6.51 50.20
C ALA A 411 -11.24 7.06 51.64
N ASP A 412 -12.22 7.93 51.86
CA ASP A 412 -12.78 8.23 53.17
C ASP A 412 -13.50 6.97 53.70
N LYS A 413 -13.42 6.75 55.01
CA LYS A 413 -13.95 5.54 55.65
C LYS A 413 -15.47 5.58 55.68
N GLY A 414 -16.13 4.79 54.83
CA GLY A 414 -17.57 4.60 54.96
C GLY A 414 -18.25 3.76 53.87
N SER A 415 -18.49 2.50 54.21
CA SER A 415 -19.61 1.65 53.77
C SER A 415 -19.64 0.98 52.38
N LYS A 416 -19.84 -0.35 52.51
CA LYS A 416 -20.43 -1.38 51.61
C LYS A 416 -19.63 -1.84 50.40
N GLU A 417 -19.12 -3.07 50.53
CA GLU A 417 -18.81 -3.99 49.45
C GLU A 417 -19.95 -4.00 48.43
N VAL A 418 -19.61 -3.67 47.19
CA VAL A 418 -20.40 -4.01 46.01
C VAL A 418 -19.53 -5.00 45.25
N GLU A 419 -19.90 -6.27 45.33
CA GLU A 419 -19.45 -7.27 44.36
C GLU A 419 -19.90 -6.79 42.98
N ILE A 420 -18.94 -6.46 42.11
CA ILE A 420 -19.22 -6.28 40.69
C ILE A 420 -18.91 -7.63 40.02
N GLU A 421 -19.80 -8.59 40.25
CA GLU A 421 -20.04 -9.65 39.27
C GLU A 421 -20.91 -9.04 38.16
N ASP A 422 -20.27 -8.72 37.03
CA ASP A 422 -20.82 -8.96 35.69
C ASP A 422 -19.79 -8.50 34.65
N LYS A 423 -19.34 -9.42 33.81
CA LYS A 423 -18.58 -9.10 32.61
C LYS A 423 -19.48 -8.24 31.72
N ILE A 424 -19.26 -6.93 31.75
CA ILE A 424 -19.92 -5.99 30.82
C ILE A 424 -19.58 -6.47 29.42
N LYS A 425 -20.57 -7.01 28.70
CA LYS A 425 -20.48 -7.21 27.25
C LYS A 425 -20.34 -5.81 26.65
N ILE A 426 -19.14 -5.49 26.19
CA ILE A 426 -18.88 -4.22 25.51
C ILE A 426 -19.49 -4.34 24.12
N GLU A 427 -20.67 -3.76 23.94
CA GLU A 427 -21.26 -3.56 22.61
C GLU A 427 -20.50 -2.42 21.92
N LEU A 428 -19.46 -2.81 21.17
CA LEU A 428 -18.86 -1.92 20.17
C LEU A 428 -19.93 -1.53 19.15
N PRO A 429 -19.80 -0.38 18.47
CA PRO A 429 -20.72 -0.02 17.40
C PRO A 429 -20.77 -1.20 16.43
N ALA A 430 -21.96 -1.67 16.07
CA ALA A 430 -22.09 -2.76 15.13
C ALA A 430 -21.30 -2.39 13.86
N MET A 431 -20.29 -3.18 13.53
CA MET A 431 -19.54 -2.99 12.30
C MET A 431 -20.49 -3.30 11.14
N GLY A 432 -21.00 -2.25 10.51
CA GLY A 432 -21.97 -2.37 9.43
C GLY A 432 -21.30 -2.95 8.18
N GLU A 433 -22.02 -3.83 7.49
CA GLU A 433 -21.74 -4.14 6.08
C GLU A 433 -22.40 -3.06 5.22
N THR A 434 -21.63 -2.37 4.39
CA THR A 434 -22.16 -1.30 3.55
C THR A 434 -22.71 -1.80 2.22
N GLY A 435 -23.66 -1.06 1.65
CA GLY A 435 -24.12 -1.19 0.27
C GLY A 435 -23.07 -0.75 -0.79
N PRO A 436 -23.45 -0.77 -2.08
CA PRO A 436 -22.54 -0.54 -3.21
C PRO A 436 -21.96 0.88 -3.25
N ILE A 437 -20.76 1.01 -3.83
CA ILE A 437 -20.05 2.28 -4.04
C ILE A 437 -20.87 3.20 -4.98
N VAL A 438 -20.95 4.49 -4.63
CA VAL A 438 -21.43 5.55 -5.52
C VAL A 438 -20.22 6.11 -6.28
N ASP A 439 -20.28 6.09 -7.61
CA ASP A 439 -19.15 6.37 -8.51
C ASP A 439 -18.62 7.82 -8.34
N ALA A 440 -17.46 7.97 -7.71
CA ALA A 440 -16.84 9.27 -7.39
C ALA A 440 -15.65 9.64 -8.33
N THR A 441 -15.44 8.85 -9.39
CA THR A 441 -14.27 8.91 -10.29
C THR A 441 -14.10 10.20 -11.11
N SER A 442 -15.03 11.16 -11.04
CA SER A 442 -15.05 12.32 -11.95
C SER A 442 -14.07 13.46 -11.60
N THR A 443 -13.67 13.60 -10.33
CA THR A 443 -13.00 14.84 -9.88
C THR A 443 -11.48 14.84 -10.12
N SER A 444 -10.80 13.70 -9.95
CA SER A 444 -9.33 13.63 -10.07
C SER A 444 -8.83 13.65 -11.52
N ALA A 445 -9.63 13.12 -12.45
CA ALA A 445 -9.30 13.11 -13.87
C ALA A 445 -9.35 14.52 -14.50
N ALA A 446 -10.14 15.43 -13.94
CA ALA A 446 -10.24 16.81 -14.41
C ALA A 446 -8.96 17.61 -14.12
N THR A 447 -8.43 17.50 -12.89
CA THR A 447 -7.24 18.24 -12.46
C THR A 447 -5.99 17.81 -13.23
N GLN A 448 -5.81 16.51 -13.50
CA GLN A 448 -4.70 16.03 -14.33
C GLN A 448 -4.80 16.48 -15.79
N ARG A 449 -6.01 16.56 -16.36
CA ARG A 449 -6.21 17.07 -17.73
C ARG A 449 -5.82 18.54 -17.84
N GLU A 450 -6.13 19.34 -16.83
CA GLU A 450 -5.73 20.76 -16.77
C GLU A 450 -4.21 20.94 -16.61
N GLU A 451 -3.54 20.10 -15.81
CA GLU A 451 -2.07 20.14 -15.70
C GLU A 451 -1.37 19.74 -17.01
N ILE A 452 -1.83 18.67 -17.68
CA ILE A 452 -1.31 18.26 -19.01
C ILE A 452 -1.53 19.37 -20.04
N ALA A 453 -2.70 20.01 -20.03
CA ALA A 453 -3.00 21.12 -20.93
C ALA A 453 -2.14 22.36 -20.62
N THR A 454 -1.85 22.64 -19.35
CA THR A 454 -1.01 23.76 -18.92
C THR A 454 0.45 23.56 -19.33
N ILE A 455 1.00 22.35 -19.13
CA ILE A 455 2.34 21.99 -19.62
C ILE A 455 2.38 22.14 -21.15
N SER A 456 1.33 21.70 -21.86
CA SER A 456 1.24 21.89 -23.31
C SER A 456 1.20 23.36 -23.74
N ASN A 457 0.66 24.26 -22.91
CA ASN A 457 0.52 25.68 -23.19
C ASN A 457 1.77 26.51 -22.81
N GLU A 458 2.43 26.22 -21.69
CA GLU A 458 3.70 26.87 -21.32
C GLU A 458 4.78 26.60 -22.38
N PHE A 459 4.78 25.40 -22.98
CA PHE A 459 5.66 25.05 -24.10
C PHE A 459 5.35 25.75 -25.42
N HIS A 460 4.15 26.32 -25.59
CA HIS A 460 3.84 27.17 -26.74
C HIS A 460 4.45 28.57 -26.62
N VAL A 461 4.86 28.99 -25.42
CA VAL A 461 5.37 30.34 -25.15
C VAL A 461 6.90 30.39 -25.13
N GLU A 462 7.59 29.26 -24.88
CA GLU A 462 9.06 29.16 -24.91
C GLU A 462 9.66 28.70 -26.27
N LEU A 463 8.83 28.40 -27.27
CA LEU A 463 9.20 28.18 -28.68
C LEU A 463 9.06 29.48 -29.49
#